data_AF-A0A937QQ04-F1
#
_entry.id   AF-A0A937QQ04-F1
#
_cell.length_a   1.000
_cell.length_b   1.000
_cell.length_c   1.000
_cell.angle_alpha   90.00
_cell.angle_beta   90.00
_cell.angle_gamma   90.00
#
_symmetry.space_group_name_H-M   'P 1'
#
loop_
_entity.id
_entity.type
_entity.pdbx_description
1 polymer ?
#
loop_
_entity_poly.entity_id
_entity_poly.type
_entity_poly.pdbx_seq_one_letter_code
_entity_poly.pdbx_strand_id
1 'polypeptide(L)'
;MKRFIILAAVLTLVLGAIARANPTVAEATHSEFQAVDGGGDHTYKATDKVILEGILLHSPADMLDPTPDDTITQMFNLGGTWQIFFQGEGDDHAGTAVFLGQLYNNLPWVAFDGGYTNEEFVAEFNRLNAAQFGPGDRIRVTGYFLSYKGKLNINEQHNKNPDHDCTIELVERGAGLPRPEVVALDDLKDSNDDFIFDPSRLSGCEHYQACLIKIEDVYFLDADNWGPYAELTITDGMKSFPIKLGRGNGVYAGSNNLTEPFDVIGIMDQEGTDLTRGYRIYVMNYDGNGSVLASREHRRADKPGDLNLDGIVDYDDMEELLDDWLK
;
A
#
# COMPACT_ATOMS: atom_id res chain seq x y z
N MET A 1 -10.53 -68.26 -48.31
CA MET A 1 -10.89 -68.50 -46.89
C MET A 1 -10.47 -67.27 -46.10
N LYS A 2 -11.45 -66.43 -45.75
CA LYS A 2 -11.27 -65.20 -44.96
C LYS A 2 -11.46 -65.56 -43.49
N ARG A 3 -10.59 -65.07 -42.60
CA ARG A 3 -11.00 -64.50 -41.30
C ARG A 3 -9.79 -63.83 -40.61
N PHE A 4 -9.93 -62.52 -40.49
CA PHE A 4 -9.15 -61.62 -39.65
C PHE A 4 -9.29 -62.02 -38.18
N ILE A 5 -8.19 -62.05 -37.45
CA ILE A 5 -8.18 -62.03 -35.99
C ILE A 5 -7.94 -60.57 -35.61
N ILE A 6 -8.98 -59.90 -35.12
CA ILE A 6 -8.91 -58.56 -34.55
C ILE A 6 -8.51 -58.71 -33.08
N LEU A 7 -7.39 -58.08 -32.74
CA LEU A 7 -6.87 -57.87 -31.39
C LEU A 7 -7.72 -56.79 -30.72
N ALA A 8 -8.38 -57.09 -29.61
CA ALA A 8 -9.05 -56.09 -28.78
C ALA A 8 -8.18 -55.80 -27.55
N ALA A 9 -7.31 -54.79 -27.66
CA ALA A 9 -6.66 -54.16 -26.53
C ALA A 9 -7.56 -53.00 -26.06
N VAL A 10 -8.25 -53.19 -24.94
CA VAL A 10 -8.95 -52.10 -24.25
C VAL A 10 -7.89 -51.32 -23.48
N LEU A 11 -7.44 -50.20 -24.05
CA LEU A 11 -6.58 -49.23 -23.39
C LEU A 11 -7.50 -48.23 -22.67
N THR A 12 -7.74 -48.46 -21.38
CA THR A 12 -8.40 -47.47 -20.51
C THR A 12 -7.43 -46.34 -20.24
N LEU A 13 -7.50 -45.26 -21.02
CA LEU A 13 -6.84 -44.00 -20.71
C LEU A 13 -7.59 -43.38 -19.52
N VAL A 14 -7.09 -43.58 -18.31
CA VAL A 14 -7.49 -42.77 -17.16
C VAL A 14 -6.77 -41.43 -17.31
N LEU A 15 -7.43 -40.46 -17.94
CA LEU A 15 -7.11 -39.05 -17.80
C LEU A 15 -7.34 -38.68 -16.33
N GLY A 16 -6.29 -38.77 -15.52
CA GLY A 16 -6.28 -38.19 -14.20
C GLY A 16 -6.35 -36.68 -14.35
N ALA A 17 -7.55 -36.12 -14.25
CA ALA A 17 -7.70 -34.72 -13.91
C ALA A 17 -7.06 -34.56 -12.53
N ILE A 18 -5.86 -33.98 -12.47
CA ILE A 18 -5.28 -33.53 -11.22
C ILE A 18 -6.23 -32.44 -10.73
N ALA A 19 -7.12 -32.78 -9.80
CA ALA A 19 -7.88 -31.80 -9.08
C ALA A 19 -6.87 -30.92 -8.34
N ARG A 20 -6.61 -29.72 -8.86
CA ARG A 20 -5.89 -28.70 -8.09
C ARG A 20 -6.80 -28.36 -6.91
N ALA A 21 -6.26 -28.48 -5.70
CA ALA A 21 -6.96 -28.01 -4.52
C ALA A 21 -7.27 -26.53 -4.69
N ASN A 22 -8.44 -26.09 -4.23
CA ASN A 22 -8.76 -24.67 -4.19
C ASN A 22 -7.73 -23.95 -3.30
N PRO A 23 -7.37 -22.69 -3.61
CA PRO A 23 -6.48 -21.92 -2.77
C PRO A 23 -7.07 -21.82 -1.36
N THR A 24 -6.20 -21.91 -0.36
CA THR A 24 -6.54 -21.64 1.03
C THR A 24 -6.74 -20.14 1.22
N VAL A 25 -7.77 -19.76 1.98
CA VAL A 25 -8.15 -18.37 2.25
C VAL A 25 -8.47 -18.23 3.73
N ALA A 26 -7.97 -17.19 4.39
CA ALA A 26 -8.33 -16.86 5.76
C ALA A 26 -8.20 -15.35 6.03
N GLU A 27 -8.93 -14.90 7.04
CA GLU A 27 -8.67 -13.62 7.70
C GLU A 27 -7.30 -13.62 8.35
N ALA A 28 -6.63 -12.48 8.30
CA ALA A 28 -5.37 -12.21 8.99
C ALA A 28 -5.41 -10.78 9.52
N THR A 29 -4.54 -10.46 10.47
CA THR A 29 -4.26 -9.07 10.80
C THR A 29 -3.16 -8.52 9.88
N HIS A 30 -3.12 -7.21 9.68
CA HIS A 30 -2.03 -6.54 8.99
C HIS A 30 -0.68 -6.86 9.66
N SER A 31 -0.66 -6.88 10.98
CA SER A 31 0.53 -7.16 11.79
C SER A 31 1.06 -8.58 11.56
N GLU A 32 0.18 -9.58 11.52
CA GLU A 32 0.55 -10.96 11.18
C GLU A 32 1.02 -11.08 9.73
N PHE A 33 0.35 -10.39 8.81
CA PHE A 33 0.65 -10.45 7.39
C PHE A 33 1.99 -9.78 7.03
N GLN A 34 2.33 -8.68 7.70
CA GLN A 34 3.57 -7.94 7.49
C GLN A 34 4.72 -8.40 8.41
N ALA A 35 4.60 -9.55 9.09
CA ALA A 35 5.64 -10.06 9.97
C ALA A 35 6.89 -10.48 9.19
N VAL A 36 8.06 -10.00 9.62
CA VAL A 36 9.37 -10.27 8.98
C VAL A 36 10.33 -10.97 9.93
N ASP A 37 11.36 -11.62 9.38
CA ASP A 37 12.48 -12.15 10.16
C ASP A 37 13.64 -11.15 10.30
N GLY A 38 14.72 -11.55 10.95
CA GLY A 38 15.88 -10.68 11.18
C GLY A 38 16.61 -10.22 9.90
N GLY A 39 16.31 -10.80 8.74
CA GLY A 39 16.78 -10.36 7.43
C GLY A 39 15.81 -9.46 6.69
N GLY A 40 14.62 -9.19 7.25
CA GLY A 40 13.54 -8.45 6.58
C GLY A 40 12.69 -9.33 5.64
N ASP A 41 12.90 -10.65 5.65
CA ASP A 41 12.10 -11.57 4.82
C ASP A 41 10.75 -11.85 5.48
N HIS A 42 9.69 -11.88 4.66
CA HIS A 42 8.32 -12.14 5.12
C HIS A 42 8.16 -13.55 5.68
N THR A 43 7.45 -13.66 6.80
CA THR A 43 7.24 -14.92 7.53
C THR A 43 5.84 -15.50 7.37
N TYR A 44 4.88 -14.73 6.84
CA TYR A 44 3.51 -15.17 6.61
C TYR A 44 3.44 -16.35 5.61
N LYS A 45 2.91 -17.49 6.05
CA LYS A 45 2.79 -18.73 5.27
C LYS A 45 1.49 -19.49 5.52
N ALA A 46 0.51 -18.84 6.16
CA ALA A 46 -0.68 -19.53 6.65
C ALA A 46 -1.66 -19.91 5.53
N THR A 47 -1.71 -19.12 4.45
CA THR A 47 -2.69 -19.27 3.37
C THR A 47 -2.12 -18.85 2.00
N ASP A 48 -2.85 -19.17 0.94
CA ASP A 48 -2.56 -18.71 -0.42
C ASP A 48 -3.16 -17.32 -0.70
N LYS A 49 -4.34 -17.03 -0.13
CA LYS A 49 -5.00 -15.71 -0.16
C LYS A 49 -5.30 -15.22 1.25
N VAL A 50 -5.21 -13.91 1.45
CA VAL A 50 -5.59 -13.24 2.70
C VAL A 50 -6.86 -12.44 2.55
N ILE A 51 -7.60 -12.30 3.65
CA ILE A 51 -8.65 -11.30 3.85
C ILE A 51 -8.14 -10.33 4.92
N LEU A 52 -7.99 -9.05 4.57
CA LEU A 52 -7.56 -7.99 5.47
C LEU A 52 -8.61 -6.87 5.49
N GLU A 53 -8.85 -6.26 6.64
CA GLU A 53 -9.71 -5.08 6.82
C GLU A 53 -8.94 -3.92 7.40
N GLY A 54 -9.23 -2.71 6.93
CA GLY A 54 -8.61 -1.51 7.45
C GLY A 54 -9.11 -0.23 6.78
N ILE A 55 -8.58 0.90 7.22
CA ILE A 55 -8.93 2.23 6.72
C ILE A 55 -8.07 2.60 5.53
N LEU A 56 -8.70 2.96 4.41
CA LEU A 56 -8.02 3.47 3.23
C LEU A 56 -7.36 4.83 3.52
N LEU A 57 -6.05 4.92 3.34
CA LEU A 57 -5.28 6.09 3.74
C LEU A 57 -5.26 7.21 2.70
N HIS A 58 -5.53 6.93 1.42
CA HIS A 58 -5.40 7.95 0.38
C HIS A 58 -6.27 7.68 -0.85
N SER A 59 -6.41 8.72 -1.69
CA SER A 59 -7.01 8.58 -3.00
C SER A 59 -6.04 7.81 -3.91
N PRO A 60 -6.47 6.74 -4.58
CA PRO A 60 -5.56 5.97 -5.42
C PRO A 60 -4.96 6.79 -6.58
N ALA A 61 -5.70 7.79 -7.05
CA ALA A 61 -5.27 8.68 -8.13
C ALA A 61 -4.08 9.58 -7.76
N ASP A 62 -3.79 9.75 -6.46
CA ASP A 62 -2.71 10.61 -5.99
C ASP A 62 -1.38 9.87 -5.86
N MET A 63 -1.33 8.54 -6.04
CA MET A 63 -0.13 7.73 -5.80
C MET A 63 0.66 7.34 -7.05
N LEU A 64 0.08 6.51 -7.93
CA LEU A 64 0.75 5.98 -9.13
C LEU A 64 0.02 6.41 -10.42
N ASP A 65 0.61 6.11 -11.58
CA ASP A 65 0.00 6.45 -12.88
C ASP A 65 -0.74 5.28 -13.52
N PRO A 66 -2.09 5.24 -13.47
CA PRO A 66 -2.86 4.17 -14.07
C PRO A 66 -3.08 4.38 -15.57
N THR A 67 -2.41 5.35 -16.21
CA THR A 67 -2.53 5.55 -17.67
C THR A 67 -2.00 4.31 -18.41
N PRO A 68 -2.86 3.57 -19.14
CA PRO A 68 -2.44 2.34 -19.79
C PRO A 68 -1.57 2.62 -21.02
N ASP A 69 -0.51 1.84 -21.19
CA ASP A 69 0.36 1.83 -22.38
C ASP A 69 0.98 0.45 -22.59
N ASP A 70 0.29 -0.39 -23.37
CA ASP A 70 0.75 -1.73 -23.77
C ASP A 70 1.78 -1.71 -24.92
N THR A 71 2.25 -0.53 -25.36
CA THR A 71 3.29 -0.41 -26.39
C THR A 71 4.70 -0.46 -25.80
N ILE A 72 4.84 -0.40 -24.48
CA ILE A 72 6.12 -0.46 -23.78
C ILE A 72 6.71 -1.87 -23.91
N THR A 73 7.87 -1.98 -24.57
CA THR A 73 8.58 -3.25 -24.76
C THR A 73 9.87 -3.36 -23.92
N GLN A 74 10.17 -2.36 -23.10
CA GLN A 74 11.41 -2.34 -22.33
C GLN A 74 11.30 -3.24 -21.11
N MET A 75 12.25 -4.17 -20.97
CA MET A 75 12.32 -5.09 -19.83
C MET A 75 12.33 -4.31 -18.51
N PHE A 76 11.57 -4.80 -17.52
CA PHE A 76 11.31 -4.18 -16.21
C PHE A 76 10.45 -2.91 -16.19
N ASN A 77 10.05 -2.37 -17.34
CA ASN A 77 9.12 -1.24 -17.37
C ASN A 77 7.69 -1.77 -17.41
N LEU A 78 6.83 -1.29 -16.51
CA LEU A 78 5.39 -1.55 -16.53
C LEU A 78 4.67 -0.43 -17.30
N GLY A 79 3.43 -0.70 -17.70
CA GLY A 79 2.51 0.31 -18.23
C GLY A 79 1.78 1.03 -17.10
N GLY A 80 0.45 1.11 -17.18
CA GLY A 80 -0.38 1.65 -16.10
C GLY A 80 -0.11 0.94 -14.77
N THR A 81 0.01 1.69 -13.68
CA THR A 81 0.22 1.18 -12.32
C THR A 81 -0.73 1.86 -11.36
N TRP A 82 -1.18 1.11 -10.36
CA TRP A 82 -2.14 1.56 -9.37
C TRP A 82 -1.82 0.92 -8.03
N GLN A 83 -1.94 1.71 -6.96
CA GLN A 83 -1.71 1.22 -5.62
C GLN A 83 -2.57 1.98 -4.62
N ILE A 84 -2.99 1.28 -3.57
CA ILE A 84 -3.56 1.86 -2.35
C ILE A 84 -2.83 1.34 -1.13
N PHE A 85 -2.85 2.11 -0.04
CA PHE A 85 -2.53 1.66 1.30
C PHE A 85 -3.76 1.72 2.19
N PHE A 86 -3.95 0.70 3.02
CA PHE A 86 -4.95 0.67 4.06
C PHE A 86 -4.35 0.16 5.37
N GLN A 87 -4.77 0.74 6.49
CA GLN A 87 -4.20 0.54 7.81
C GLN A 87 -5.18 -0.23 8.71
N GLY A 88 -4.68 -1.19 9.46
CA GLY A 88 -5.43 -1.88 10.51
C GLY A 88 -5.89 -0.93 11.62
N GLU A 89 -6.83 -1.40 12.42
CA GLU A 89 -7.48 -0.63 13.48
C GLU A 89 -7.25 -1.29 14.85
N GLY A 90 -7.34 -0.49 15.92
CA GLY A 90 -7.16 -0.95 17.29
C GLY A 90 -5.76 -1.54 17.53
N ASP A 91 -5.71 -2.80 17.97
CA ASP A 91 -4.45 -3.50 18.26
C ASP A 91 -3.71 -3.97 16.98
N ASP A 92 -4.32 -3.86 15.80
CA ASP A 92 -3.68 -4.22 14.53
C ASP A 92 -2.84 -3.07 13.96
N HIS A 93 -1.69 -2.84 14.59
CA HIS A 93 -0.78 -1.75 14.27
C HIS A 93 0.13 -2.07 13.07
N ALA A 94 -0.44 -2.05 11.87
CA ALA A 94 0.26 -2.14 10.61
C ALA A 94 -0.65 -1.71 9.46
N GLY A 95 -0.08 -1.51 8.26
CA GLY A 95 -0.86 -1.37 7.04
C GLY A 95 -0.45 -2.34 5.95
N THR A 96 -1.15 -2.31 4.83
CA THR A 96 -0.82 -3.15 3.66
C THR A 96 -1.13 -2.41 2.38
N ALA A 97 -0.30 -2.66 1.36
CA ALA A 97 -0.55 -2.15 0.02
C ALA A 97 -1.31 -3.17 -0.84
N VAL A 98 -2.21 -2.67 -1.69
CA VAL A 98 -2.76 -3.43 -2.82
C VAL A 98 -2.18 -2.85 -4.09
N PHE A 99 -1.62 -3.69 -4.96
CA PHE A 99 -0.94 -3.24 -6.19
C PHE A 99 -1.52 -3.91 -7.43
N LEU A 100 -1.73 -3.11 -8.48
CA LEU A 100 -2.07 -3.54 -9.83
C LEU A 100 -1.06 -2.91 -10.82
N GLY A 101 -0.57 -3.72 -11.75
CA GLY A 101 0.36 -3.30 -12.78
C GLY A 101 -0.01 -3.87 -14.14
N GLN A 102 0.08 -3.04 -15.17
CA GLN A 102 0.03 -3.45 -16.56
C GLN A 102 1.39 -3.99 -17.00
N LEU A 103 1.39 -4.89 -17.98
CA LEU A 103 2.61 -5.42 -18.60
C LEU A 103 3.55 -6.18 -17.65
N TYR A 104 3.01 -7.00 -16.75
CA TYR A 104 3.86 -7.94 -15.98
C TYR A 104 4.72 -8.85 -16.87
N ASN A 105 4.32 -9.10 -18.12
CA ASN A 105 5.10 -9.80 -19.13
C ASN A 105 6.40 -9.09 -19.57
N ASN A 106 6.64 -7.83 -19.16
CA ASN A 106 7.95 -7.18 -19.27
C ASN A 106 8.95 -7.65 -18.19
N LEU A 107 8.50 -8.45 -17.23
CA LEU A 107 9.36 -9.14 -16.28
C LEU A 107 9.84 -10.47 -16.90
N PRO A 108 11.14 -10.80 -16.83
CA PRO A 108 11.71 -11.93 -17.56
C PRO A 108 11.24 -13.31 -17.07
N TRP A 109 10.51 -13.38 -15.96
CA TRP A 109 9.93 -14.60 -15.38
C TRP A 109 8.42 -14.73 -15.61
N VAL A 110 7.78 -13.80 -16.31
CA VAL A 110 6.35 -13.85 -16.65
C VAL A 110 6.20 -14.25 -18.13
N ALA A 111 5.17 -15.03 -18.44
CA ALA A 111 4.90 -15.45 -19.82
C ALA A 111 4.60 -14.23 -20.72
N PHE A 112 4.95 -14.33 -22.01
CA PHE A 112 4.79 -13.21 -22.96
C PHE A 112 3.34 -12.72 -23.11
N ASP A 113 2.34 -13.57 -22.88
CA ASP A 113 0.91 -13.26 -22.90
C ASP A 113 0.33 -12.95 -21.51
N GLY A 114 1.17 -12.89 -20.47
CA GLY A 114 0.75 -12.71 -19.07
C GLY A 114 0.44 -11.26 -18.66
N GLY A 115 0.65 -10.28 -19.55
CA GLY A 115 0.35 -8.87 -19.30
C GLY A 115 -1.01 -8.45 -19.82
N TYR A 116 -1.66 -7.49 -19.15
CA TYR A 116 -2.88 -6.84 -19.62
C TYR A 116 -2.64 -6.00 -20.88
N THR A 117 -3.54 -6.09 -21.88
CA THR A 117 -3.66 -5.03 -22.91
C THR A 117 -4.23 -3.75 -22.30
N ASN A 118 -4.26 -2.65 -23.04
CA ASN A 118 -4.89 -1.41 -22.57
C ASN A 118 -6.36 -1.62 -22.20
N GLU A 119 -7.12 -2.32 -23.03
CA GLU A 119 -8.54 -2.58 -22.78
C GLU A 119 -8.76 -3.48 -21.57
N GLU A 120 -7.95 -4.53 -21.42
CA GLU A 120 -8.03 -5.44 -20.27
C GLU A 120 -7.66 -4.71 -18.97
N PHE A 121 -6.58 -3.90 -18.98
CA PHE A 121 -6.17 -3.12 -17.82
C PHE A 121 -7.23 -2.12 -17.39
N VAL A 122 -7.85 -1.41 -18.34
CA VAL A 122 -8.94 -0.47 -18.04
C VAL A 122 -10.15 -1.21 -17.45
N ALA A 123 -10.50 -2.38 -17.97
CA ALA A 123 -11.58 -3.19 -17.42
C ALA A 123 -11.29 -3.62 -15.98
N GLU A 124 -10.08 -4.09 -15.71
CA GLU A 124 -9.65 -4.53 -14.39
C GLU A 124 -9.55 -3.37 -13.38
N PHE A 125 -8.95 -2.26 -13.81
CA PHE A 125 -8.89 -1.03 -13.04
C PHE A 125 -10.29 -0.52 -12.65
N ASN A 126 -11.25 -0.54 -13.58
CA ASN A 126 -12.62 -0.15 -13.31
C ASN A 126 -13.33 -1.14 -12.36
N ARG A 127 -13.02 -2.44 -12.45
CA ARG A 127 -13.54 -3.47 -11.55
C ARG A 127 -13.08 -3.23 -10.11
N LEU A 128 -11.77 -3.01 -9.89
CA LEU A 128 -11.22 -2.74 -8.56
C LEU A 128 -11.78 -1.46 -7.94
N ASN A 129 -12.02 -0.42 -8.75
CA ASN A 129 -12.51 0.87 -8.27
C ASN A 129 -14.06 1.00 -8.29
N ALA A 130 -14.79 -0.09 -8.57
CA ALA A 130 -16.24 -0.06 -8.76
C ALA A 130 -17.02 0.42 -7.52
N ALA A 131 -16.49 0.20 -6.31
CA ALA A 131 -17.09 0.63 -5.06
C ALA A 131 -16.92 2.15 -4.78
N GLN A 132 -16.05 2.83 -5.54
CA GLN A 132 -15.74 4.24 -5.38
C GLN A 132 -15.39 4.59 -3.92
N PHE A 133 -14.45 3.82 -3.36
CA PHE A 133 -13.89 4.09 -2.04
C PHE A 133 -12.98 5.33 -2.08
N GLY A 134 -12.83 5.99 -0.93
CA GLY A 134 -11.97 7.16 -0.75
C GLY A 134 -11.23 7.15 0.61
N PRO A 135 -10.35 8.14 0.85
CA PRO A 135 -9.66 8.27 2.12
C PRO A 135 -10.63 8.24 3.31
N GLY A 136 -10.32 7.45 4.34
CA GLY A 136 -11.15 7.29 5.53
C GLY A 136 -12.29 6.28 5.39
N ASP A 137 -12.48 5.66 4.22
CA ASP A 137 -13.39 4.51 4.11
C ASP A 137 -12.75 3.25 4.71
N ARG A 138 -13.54 2.44 5.41
CA ARG A 138 -13.13 1.09 5.82
C ARG A 138 -13.37 0.14 4.66
N ILE A 139 -12.33 -0.59 4.28
CA ILE A 139 -12.36 -1.56 3.18
C ILE A 139 -11.96 -2.95 3.66
N ARG A 140 -12.47 -3.98 2.99
CA ARG A 140 -12.01 -5.37 3.09
C ARG A 140 -11.39 -5.78 1.77
N VAL A 141 -10.16 -6.27 1.81
CA VAL A 141 -9.43 -6.75 0.64
C VAL A 141 -9.24 -8.25 0.73
N THR A 142 -9.64 -8.99 -0.30
CA THR A 142 -9.31 -10.41 -0.45
C THR A 142 -8.44 -10.62 -1.67
N GLY A 143 -7.29 -11.31 -1.54
CA GLY A 143 -6.44 -11.55 -2.70
C GLY A 143 -5.21 -12.41 -2.41
N TYR A 144 -4.53 -12.78 -3.49
CA TYR A 144 -3.17 -13.30 -3.41
C TYR A 144 -2.18 -12.19 -3.05
N PHE A 145 -0.91 -12.55 -2.86
CA PHE A 145 0.13 -11.61 -2.49
C PHE A 145 1.51 -12.04 -2.99
N LEU A 146 2.41 -11.06 -3.10
CA LEU A 146 3.85 -11.26 -3.33
C LEU A 146 4.65 -10.24 -2.53
N SER A 147 5.87 -10.60 -2.17
CA SER A 147 6.80 -9.68 -1.58
C SER A 147 7.36 -8.71 -2.63
N TYR A 148 7.53 -7.45 -2.23
CA TYR A 148 8.20 -6.44 -3.03
C TYR A 148 8.97 -5.50 -2.12
N LYS A 149 10.31 -5.57 -2.22
CA LYS A 149 11.26 -4.62 -1.61
C LYS A 149 11.01 -4.29 -0.13
N GLY A 150 10.72 -5.31 0.66
CA GLY A 150 10.55 -5.19 2.12
C GLY A 150 9.11 -5.35 2.60
N LYS A 151 8.12 -5.27 1.72
CA LYS A 151 6.69 -5.42 2.08
C LYS A 151 6.03 -6.61 1.41
N LEU A 152 4.96 -7.10 2.04
CA LEU A 152 4.03 -8.05 1.42
C LEU A 152 2.85 -7.26 0.86
N ASN A 153 2.65 -7.30 -0.45
CA ASN A 153 1.55 -6.57 -1.09
C ASN A 153 0.50 -7.55 -1.57
N ILE A 154 -0.78 -7.20 -1.39
CA ILE A 154 -1.87 -7.91 -2.06
C ILE A 154 -1.81 -7.57 -3.55
N ASN A 155 -1.78 -8.59 -4.41
CA ASN A 155 -1.75 -8.45 -5.87
C ASN A 155 -2.15 -9.76 -6.55
N GLU A 156 -2.12 -9.78 -7.88
CA GLU A 156 -2.53 -10.92 -8.71
C GLU A 156 -1.39 -11.92 -8.99
N GLN A 157 -0.26 -11.81 -8.28
CA GLN A 157 0.96 -12.61 -8.48
C GLN A 157 1.49 -12.60 -9.92
N HIS A 158 1.43 -11.44 -10.58
CA HIS A 158 1.81 -11.30 -11.99
C HIS A 158 0.97 -12.16 -12.96
N ASN A 159 -0.29 -12.47 -12.60
CA ASN A 159 -1.15 -13.34 -13.38
C ASN A 159 -2.54 -12.70 -13.60
N LYS A 160 -2.84 -12.35 -14.85
CA LYS A 160 -4.13 -11.74 -15.24
C LYS A 160 -5.32 -12.71 -15.37
N ASN A 161 -5.18 -13.96 -14.94
CA ASN A 161 -6.31 -14.90 -14.94
C ASN A 161 -7.32 -14.46 -13.87
N PRO A 162 -8.64 -14.38 -14.16
CA PRO A 162 -9.67 -14.03 -13.19
C PRO A 162 -9.64 -14.77 -11.84
N ASP A 163 -9.07 -15.98 -11.77
CA ASP A 163 -8.89 -16.69 -10.49
C ASP A 163 -7.92 -15.96 -9.52
N HIS A 164 -7.03 -15.11 -10.06
CA HIS A 164 -6.04 -14.32 -9.34
C HIS A 164 -6.51 -12.91 -8.98
N ASP A 165 -7.67 -12.48 -9.47
CA ASP A 165 -8.27 -11.20 -9.14
C ASP A 165 -8.33 -10.99 -7.62
N CYS A 166 -7.94 -9.79 -7.18
CA CYS A 166 -8.25 -9.34 -5.83
C CYS A 166 -9.65 -8.70 -5.79
N THR A 167 -10.31 -8.73 -4.64
CA THR A 167 -11.58 -8.04 -4.41
C THR A 167 -11.40 -6.97 -3.35
N ILE A 168 -12.00 -5.81 -3.56
CA ILE A 168 -12.05 -4.73 -2.59
C ILE A 168 -13.52 -4.44 -2.32
N GLU A 169 -13.94 -4.69 -1.09
CA GLU A 169 -15.28 -4.41 -0.61
C GLU A 169 -15.22 -3.13 0.22
N LEU A 170 -16.17 -2.23 -0.01
CA LEU A 170 -16.41 -1.10 0.87
C LEU A 170 -17.26 -1.58 2.05
N VAL A 171 -16.68 -1.58 3.24
CA VAL A 171 -17.30 -2.06 4.47
C VAL A 171 -18.09 -0.93 5.12
N GLU A 172 -17.45 0.24 5.24
CA GLU A 172 -18.05 1.44 5.83
C GLU A 172 -17.52 2.70 5.13
N ARG A 173 -18.42 3.64 4.84
CA ARG A 173 -18.04 4.94 4.27
C ARG A 173 -17.70 5.92 5.37
N GLY A 174 -16.61 6.66 5.20
CA GLY A 174 -16.25 7.75 6.11
C GLY A 174 -16.12 7.28 7.57
N ALA A 175 -15.51 6.11 7.78
CA ALA A 175 -15.14 5.63 9.11
C ALA A 175 -14.11 6.55 9.80
N GLY A 176 -13.49 7.45 9.04
CA GLY A 176 -12.51 8.41 9.50
C GLY A 176 -11.10 7.93 9.21
N LEU A 177 -10.17 8.87 9.00
CA LEU A 177 -8.76 8.52 8.85
C LEU A 177 -8.14 8.24 10.23
N PRO A 178 -7.19 7.30 10.37
CA PRO A 178 -6.47 7.16 11.62
C PRO A 178 -5.79 8.48 11.96
N ARG A 179 -5.84 8.88 13.23
CA ARG A 179 -5.05 10.03 13.68
C ARG A 179 -3.56 9.74 13.45
N PRO A 180 -2.80 10.60 12.75
CA PRO A 180 -1.39 10.37 12.54
C PRO A 180 -0.65 10.25 13.87
N GLU A 181 0.16 9.20 14.02
CA GLU A 181 1.02 9.06 15.19
C GLU A 181 2.22 10.00 15.09
N VAL A 182 2.49 10.75 16.15
CA VAL A 182 3.66 11.64 16.20
C VAL A 182 4.91 10.82 16.48
N VAL A 183 5.87 10.88 15.55
CA VAL A 183 7.11 10.10 15.58
C VAL A 183 8.30 11.04 15.40
N ALA A 184 9.30 10.93 16.27
CA ALA A 184 10.55 11.67 16.12
C ALA A 184 11.52 10.91 15.19
N LEU A 185 12.45 11.62 14.56
CA LEU A 185 13.52 10.95 13.79
C LEU A 185 14.39 10.04 14.68
N ASP A 186 14.47 10.33 15.98
CA ASP A 186 15.14 9.47 16.97
C ASP A 186 14.49 8.09 17.15
N ASP A 187 13.18 7.96 16.89
CA ASP A 187 12.47 6.69 16.97
C ASP A 187 12.70 5.81 15.73
N LEU A 188 13.07 6.44 14.61
CA LEU A 188 13.24 5.80 13.30
C LEU A 188 14.70 5.56 12.92
N LYS A 189 15.62 6.32 13.51
CA LYS A 189 17.04 6.38 13.13
C LYS A 189 17.94 6.28 14.35
N ASP A 190 19.05 5.56 14.23
CA ASP A 190 20.03 5.41 15.31
C ASP A 190 20.95 6.65 15.43
N SER A 191 21.95 6.62 16.32
CA SER A 191 22.89 7.73 16.51
C SER A 191 23.82 8.01 15.31
N ASN A 192 23.90 7.10 14.35
CA ASN A 192 24.69 7.24 13.13
C ASN A 192 23.85 7.71 11.94
N ASP A 193 22.58 8.07 12.17
CA ASP A 193 21.61 8.35 11.12
C ASP A 193 21.39 7.14 10.19
N ASP A 194 21.44 5.92 10.74
CA ASP A 194 21.01 4.67 10.09
C ASP A 194 19.58 4.32 10.49
N PHE A 195 18.85 3.57 9.66
CA PHE A 195 17.49 3.12 10.01
C PHE A 195 17.51 2.14 11.19
N ILE A 196 16.59 2.33 12.13
CA ILE A 196 16.30 1.35 13.17
C ILE A 196 15.35 0.31 12.54
N PHE A 197 15.91 -0.87 12.28
CA PHE A 197 15.16 -2.06 11.87
C PHE A 197 14.90 -2.94 13.10
N ASP A 198 13.64 -3.25 13.35
CA ASP A 198 13.22 -4.16 14.43
C ASP A 198 12.26 -5.22 13.87
N PRO A 199 12.72 -6.47 13.69
CA PRO A 199 11.89 -7.53 13.13
C PRO A 199 10.73 -7.94 14.06
N SER A 200 10.76 -7.55 15.34
CA SER A 200 9.61 -7.75 16.23
C SER A 200 8.49 -6.72 16.01
N ARG A 201 8.73 -5.70 15.18
CA ARG A 201 7.79 -4.60 14.88
C ARG A 201 7.29 -3.85 16.13
N LEU A 202 8.10 -3.82 17.20
CA LEU A 202 7.79 -3.12 18.45
C LEU A 202 8.42 -1.72 18.50
N SER A 203 9.31 -1.41 17.57
CA SER A 203 10.01 -0.14 17.47
C SER A 203 10.54 0.10 16.05
N GLY A 204 11.16 1.27 15.82
CA GLY A 204 11.81 1.57 14.56
C GLY A 204 10.84 1.72 13.39
N CYS A 205 11.39 1.66 12.17
CA CYS A 205 10.60 1.88 10.96
C CYS A 205 9.56 0.77 10.71
N GLU A 206 9.87 -0.47 11.10
CA GLU A 206 8.99 -1.64 10.92
C GLU A 206 7.70 -1.56 11.73
N HIS A 207 7.73 -0.94 12.92
CA HIS A 207 6.54 -0.72 13.73
C HIS A 207 5.49 0.09 12.95
N TYR A 208 5.92 1.14 12.25
CA TYR A 208 5.02 2.05 11.54
C TYR A 208 4.74 1.65 10.09
N GLN A 209 5.23 0.51 9.60
CA GLN A 209 5.14 0.17 8.17
C GLN A 209 3.69 0.19 7.64
N ALA A 210 3.46 1.02 6.62
CA ALA A 210 2.17 1.34 6.00
C ALA A 210 1.14 2.01 6.92
N CYS A 211 1.58 2.61 8.02
CA CYS A 211 0.77 3.45 8.89
C CYS A 211 0.90 4.95 8.55
N LEU A 212 -0.12 5.73 8.89
CA LEU A 212 -0.11 7.18 8.80
C LEU A 212 0.63 7.77 10.02
N ILE A 213 1.71 8.52 9.77
CA ILE A 213 2.51 9.14 10.83
C ILE A 213 2.72 10.63 10.58
N LYS A 214 3.10 11.34 11.64
CA LYS A 214 3.48 12.75 11.67
C LYS A 214 4.90 12.91 12.18
N ILE A 215 5.71 13.67 11.46
CA ILE A 215 7.04 14.11 11.92
C ILE A 215 7.01 15.63 12.01
N GLU A 216 7.31 16.17 13.19
CA GLU A 216 7.15 17.59 13.49
C GLU A 216 8.45 18.39 13.33
N ASP A 217 8.31 19.69 13.05
CA ASP A 217 9.41 20.67 13.09
C ASP A 217 10.64 20.32 12.23
N VAL A 218 10.42 19.86 11.00
CA VAL A 218 11.48 19.52 10.04
C VAL A 218 11.63 20.56 8.92
N TYR A 219 12.73 20.43 8.18
CA TYR A 219 13.02 21.20 6.98
C TYR A 219 13.46 20.29 5.85
N PHE A 220 13.34 20.76 4.61
CA PHE A 220 14.04 20.12 3.50
C PHE A 220 15.55 20.37 3.58
N LEU A 221 16.35 19.32 3.36
CA LEU A 221 17.78 19.49 3.06
C LEU A 221 17.98 20.17 1.71
N ASP A 222 17.18 19.74 0.72
CA ASP A 222 17.13 20.30 -0.63
C ASP A 222 15.73 20.04 -1.21
N ALA A 223 15.12 21.06 -1.79
CA ALA A 223 13.80 21.01 -2.39
C ALA A 223 13.80 21.41 -3.89
N ASP A 224 14.96 21.53 -4.53
CA ASP A 224 15.10 22.00 -5.91
C ASP A 224 14.36 21.11 -6.92
N ASN A 225 14.24 19.80 -6.61
CA ASN A 225 13.55 18.82 -7.45
C ASN A 225 12.07 18.63 -7.09
N TRP A 226 11.46 19.56 -6.34
CA TRP A 226 10.05 19.46 -5.98
C TRP A 226 9.13 19.25 -7.19
N GLY A 227 8.30 18.22 -7.13
CA GLY A 227 7.31 17.88 -8.14
C GLY A 227 6.75 16.47 -7.94
N PRO A 228 5.84 16.03 -8.83
CA PRO A 228 5.29 14.68 -8.76
C PRO A 228 6.39 13.62 -8.75
N TYR A 229 6.26 12.63 -7.85
CA TYR A 229 7.22 11.53 -7.67
C TYR A 229 8.61 11.93 -7.17
N ALA A 230 8.80 13.20 -6.77
CA ALA A 230 10.08 13.65 -6.26
C ALA A 230 10.47 12.86 -5.00
N GLU A 231 11.74 12.48 -4.95
CA GLU A 231 12.37 11.93 -3.76
C GLU A 231 13.18 13.05 -3.13
N LEU A 232 12.78 13.45 -1.92
CA LEU A 232 13.36 14.55 -1.16
C LEU A 232 13.84 14.02 0.20
N THR A 233 14.54 14.86 0.95
CA THR A 233 15.00 14.50 2.30
C THR A 233 14.63 15.60 3.29
N ILE A 234 14.01 15.21 4.39
CA ILE A 234 13.73 16.08 5.53
C ILE A 234 14.79 15.92 6.62
N THR A 235 14.97 16.95 7.45
CA THR A 235 15.88 16.93 8.60
C THR A 235 15.35 17.77 9.75
N ASP A 236 15.67 17.36 10.98
CA ASP A 236 15.53 18.15 12.21
C ASP A 236 16.83 18.93 12.56
N GLY A 237 17.83 18.89 11.67
CA GLY A 237 19.17 19.46 11.87
C GLY A 237 20.19 18.49 12.47
N MET A 238 19.77 17.31 12.93
CA MET A 238 20.63 16.25 13.47
C MET A 238 20.57 14.97 12.62
N LYS A 239 19.35 14.55 12.26
CA LYS A 239 19.05 13.33 11.51
C LYS A 239 18.31 13.66 10.22
N SER A 240 18.31 12.70 9.30
CA SER A 240 17.67 12.86 8.02
C SER A 240 16.78 11.67 7.66
N PHE A 241 15.67 11.96 6.97
CA PHE A 241 14.72 10.93 6.57
C PHE A 241 14.24 11.14 5.13
N PRO A 242 14.24 10.10 4.27
CA PRO A 242 13.73 10.23 2.92
C PRO A 242 12.22 10.43 2.89
N ILE A 243 11.74 11.25 1.96
CA ILE A 243 10.33 11.35 1.63
C ILE A 243 10.13 11.17 0.13
N LYS A 244 8.93 10.73 -0.25
CA LYS A 244 8.48 10.66 -1.63
C LYS A 244 7.18 11.43 -1.78
N LEU A 245 7.11 12.28 -2.79
CA LEU A 245 5.89 13.00 -3.13
C LEU A 245 5.05 12.19 -4.11
N GLY A 246 3.75 12.16 -3.89
CA GLY A 246 2.78 11.60 -4.83
C GLY A 246 2.58 12.50 -6.04
N ARG A 247 1.51 12.21 -6.77
CA ARG A 247 1.08 12.94 -7.97
C ARG A 247 -0.19 13.75 -7.74
N GLY A 248 -0.60 13.94 -6.49
CA GLY A 248 -1.78 14.73 -6.15
C GLY A 248 -1.68 16.17 -6.68
N ASN A 249 -2.82 16.78 -7.01
CA ASN A 249 -2.88 18.05 -7.76
C ASN A 249 -2.19 19.25 -7.10
N GLY A 250 -1.87 19.18 -5.81
CA GLY A 250 -1.14 20.23 -5.10
C GLY A 250 0.39 20.09 -5.18
N VAL A 251 0.89 18.99 -5.72
CA VAL A 251 2.31 18.77 -5.98
C VAL A 251 2.61 19.06 -7.45
N TYR A 252 3.16 20.25 -7.73
CA TYR A 252 3.59 20.65 -9.06
C TYR A 252 4.78 21.60 -8.97
N ALA A 253 5.50 21.78 -10.09
CA ALA A 253 6.65 22.68 -10.14
C ALA A 253 6.25 24.10 -9.69
N GLY A 254 6.90 24.60 -8.64
CA GLY A 254 6.62 25.90 -8.05
C GLY A 254 5.49 25.94 -7.00
N SER A 255 4.91 24.79 -6.63
CA SER A 255 3.89 24.73 -5.56
C SER A 255 4.46 24.71 -4.15
N ASN A 256 5.76 24.45 -4.00
CA ASN A 256 6.43 24.47 -2.71
C ASN A 256 6.49 25.91 -2.15
N ASN A 257 5.92 26.10 -0.97
CA ASN A 257 5.98 27.34 -0.18
C ASN A 257 6.45 27.09 1.26
N LEU A 258 7.06 25.93 1.54
CA LEU A 258 7.59 25.56 2.86
C LEU A 258 9.00 26.16 3.02
N THR A 259 9.09 27.30 3.71
CA THR A 259 10.35 28.04 3.93
C THR A 259 10.80 28.11 5.39
N GLU A 260 9.88 27.82 6.31
CA GLU A 260 10.05 27.75 7.76
C GLU A 260 9.93 26.28 8.21
N PRO A 261 10.24 25.91 9.46
CA PRO A 261 10.01 24.52 9.90
C PRO A 261 8.54 24.14 9.68
N PHE A 262 8.33 22.89 9.27
CA PHE A 262 7.02 22.35 8.94
C PHE A 262 6.86 20.92 9.44
N ASP A 263 5.62 20.50 9.60
CA ASP A 263 5.29 19.11 9.91
C ASP A 263 5.11 18.32 8.61
N VAL A 264 5.39 17.02 8.64
CA VAL A 264 5.10 16.09 7.53
C VAL A 264 4.09 15.08 8.03
N ILE A 265 2.97 14.91 7.30
CA ILE A 265 2.05 13.80 7.52
C ILE A 265 2.02 12.95 6.27
N GLY A 266 2.30 11.65 6.42
CA GLY A 266 2.31 10.72 5.30
C GLY A 266 2.41 9.28 5.76
N ILE A 267 2.51 8.38 4.78
CA ILE A 267 2.49 6.94 5.02
C ILE A 267 3.94 6.45 5.13
N MET A 268 4.28 5.76 6.21
CA MET A 268 5.57 5.09 6.33
C MET A 268 5.63 3.96 5.30
N ASP A 269 6.65 3.99 4.46
CA ASP A 269 6.81 3.10 3.31
C ASP A 269 8.23 2.53 3.28
N GLN A 270 8.39 1.37 2.65
CA GLN A 270 9.68 0.73 2.43
C GLN A 270 9.78 0.22 0.99
N GLU A 271 10.83 0.62 0.27
CA GLU A 271 11.14 0.07 -1.04
C GLU A 271 12.66 -0.07 -1.25
N GLY A 272 13.29 -0.92 -0.44
CA GLY A 272 14.71 -1.24 -0.53
C GLY A 272 15.00 -2.60 -1.17
N THR A 273 16.12 -2.73 -1.88
CA THR A 273 16.67 -4.06 -2.21
C THR A 273 17.34 -4.71 -1.00
N ASP A 274 17.80 -3.91 -0.04
CA ASP A 274 18.12 -4.33 1.31
C ASP A 274 16.83 -4.24 2.13
N LEU A 275 16.31 -5.39 2.54
CA LEU A 275 15.00 -5.53 3.20
C LEU A 275 14.99 -4.99 4.63
N THR A 276 16.12 -4.52 5.14
CA THR A 276 16.24 -3.87 6.46
C THR A 276 16.43 -2.35 6.35
N ARG A 277 16.35 -1.80 5.12
CA ARG A 277 16.57 -0.38 4.81
C ARG A 277 15.56 0.10 3.76
N GLY A 278 15.75 1.34 3.28
CA GLY A 278 14.96 1.90 2.19
C GLY A 278 13.60 2.44 2.63
N TYR A 279 13.47 2.81 3.91
CA TYR A 279 12.28 3.47 4.43
C TYR A 279 12.18 4.91 3.96
N ARG A 280 10.94 5.36 3.79
CA ARG A 280 10.59 6.73 3.38
C ARG A 280 9.19 7.08 3.87
N ILE A 281 8.88 8.38 3.95
CA ILE A 281 7.49 8.84 4.11
C ILE A 281 6.92 9.16 2.74
N TYR A 282 5.81 8.53 2.38
CA TYR A 282 5.12 8.83 1.13
C TYR A 282 3.98 9.83 1.39
N VAL A 283 4.13 11.05 0.88
CA VAL A 283 3.15 12.14 1.00
C VAL A 283 2.39 12.27 -0.31
N MET A 284 1.11 11.90 -0.33
CA MET A 284 0.33 11.75 -1.57
C MET A 284 0.01 13.08 -2.27
N ASN A 285 -0.20 14.15 -1.50
CA ASN A 285 -0.63 15.45 -2.01
C ASN A 285 -0.19 16.57 -1.06
N TYR A 286 -0.36 17.82 -1.48
CA TYR A 286 -0.05 19.00 -0.66
C TYR A 286 -1.12 20.08 -0.82
N ASP A 287 -1.78 20.53 0.25
CA ASP A 287 -2.85 21.54 0.14
C ASP A 287 -2.35 23.00 0.11
N GLY A 288 -1.02 23.23 0.12
CA GLY A 288 -0.43 24.56 -0.03
C GLY A 288 -0.44 25.43 1.22
N ASN A 289 -0.73 24.86 2.41
CA ASN A 289 -0.93 25.63 3.63
C ASN A 289 0.34 26.34 4.18
N GLY A 290 1.54 25.90 3.80
CA GLY A 290 2.81 26.52 4.18
C GLY A 290 3.40 26.11 5.53
N SER A 291 2.76 25.19 6.27
CA SER A 291 3.19 24.73 7.59
C SER A 291 3.13 23.22 7.82
N VAL A 292 2.36 22.47 7.01
CA VAL A 292 2.22 21.01 7.10
C VAL A 292 2.24 20.42 5.69
N LEU A 293 3.26 19.63 5.38
CA LEU A 293 3.36 18.85 4.15
C LEU A 293 2.44 17.62 4.26
N ALA A 294 1.20 17.78 3.79
CA ALA A 294 0.21 16.71 3.83
C ALA A 294 -0.91 16.93 2.79
N SER A 295 -1.64 15.85 2.49
CA SER A 295 -2.96 15.97 1.88
C SER A 295 -3.92 16.71 2.83
N ARG A 296 -4.99 17.30 2.29
CA ARG A 296 -5.95 18.05 3.11
C ARG A 296 -6.65 17.13 4.12
N GLU A 297 -6.93 15.91 3.70
CA GLU A 297 -7.60 14.87 4.48
C GLU A 297 -6.72 14.44 5.66
N HIS A 298 -5.43 14.18 5.42
CA HIS A 298 -4.47 13.85 6.49
C HIS A 298 -4.32 14.98 7.51
N ARG A 299 -4.24 16.23 7.05
CA ARG A 299 -4.17 17.39 7.96
C ARG A 299 -5.46 17.57 8.77
N ARG A 300 -6.60 17.15 8.24
CA ARG A 300 -7.87 17.18 8.99
C ARG A 300 -7.91 16.11 10.07
N ALA A 301 -7.37 14.92 9.81
CA ALA A 301 -7.24 13.85 10.79
C ALA A 301 -6.33 14.22 11.99
N ASP A 302 -5.40 15.17 11.81
CA ASP A 302 -4.53 15.70 12.88
C ASP A 302 -5.19 16.82 13.71
N LYS A 303 -6.49 17.10 13.54
CA LYS A 303 -7.14 18.17 14.30
C LYS A 303 -7.35 17.78 15.76
N PRO A 304 -6.85 18.58 16.73
CA PRO A 304 -7.21 18.38 18.12
C PRO A 304 -8.71 18.55 18.34
N GLY A 305 -9.33 17.60 19.02
CA GLY A 305 -10.76 17.63 19.38
C GLY A 305 -11.70 16.96 18.37
N ASP A 306 -11.19 16.51 17.23
CA ASP A 306 -11.89 15.63 16.29
C ASP A 306 -11.78 14.19 16.85
N LEU A 307 -12.79 13.78 17.59
CA LEU A 307 -12.83 12.51 18.32
C LEU A 307 -13.42 11.39 17.46
N ASN A 308 -14.33 11.70 16.55
CA ASN A 308 -14.91 10.72 15.63
C ASN A 308 -14.07 10.51 14.35
N LEU A 309 -13.01 11.29 14.17
CA LEU A 309 -12.04 11.22 13.07
C LEU A 309 -12.61 11.54 11.68
N ASP A 310 -13.73 12.27 11.62
CA ASP A 310 -14.37 12.64 10.36
C ASP A 310 -13.76 13.89 9.69
N GLY A 311 -12.80 14.54 10.36
CA GLY A 311 -12.11 15.74 9.90
C GLY A 311 -12.79 17.06 10.28
N ILE A 312 -13.88 17.01 11.05
CA ILE A 312 -14.70 18.13 11.54
C ILE A 312 -14.60 18.14 13.07
N VAL A 313 -14.70 19.34 13.66
CA VAL A 313 -14.80 19.46 15.13
C VAL A 313 -16.16 20.08 15.40
N ASP A 314 -17.13 19.29 15.84
CA ASP A 314 -18.50 19.70 16.10
C ASP A 314 -19.16 19.00 17.30
N TYR A 315 -20.49 18.86 17.28
CA TYR A 315 -21.22 18.27 18.41
C TYR A 315 -21.15 16.74 18.41
N ASP A 316 -20.88 16.11 17.27
CA ASP A 316 -20.80 14.65 17.16
C ASP A 316 -19.54 14.14 17.89
N ASP A 317 -18.46 14.91 17.91
CA ASP A 317 -17.27 14.65 18.75
C ASP A 317 -17.59 14.64 20.25
N MET A 318 -18.53 15.49 20.69
CA MET A 318 -18.93 15.54 22.09
C MET A 318 -19.73 14.31 22.49
N GLU A 319 -20.45 13.67 21.56
CA GLU A 319 -21.16 12.42 21.82
C GLU A 319 -20.16 11.28 22.06
N GLU A 320 -19.09 11.19 21.25
CA GLU A 320 -18.00 10.21 21.45
C GLU A 320 -17.34 10.37 22.83
N LEU A 321 -17.05 11.62 23.23
CA LEU A 321 -16.51 11.92 24.56
C LEU A 321 -17.44 11.46 25.69
N LEU A 322 -18.76 11.61 25.53
CA LEU A 322 -19.75 11.24 26.54
C LEU A 322 -19.90 9.73 26.65
N ASP A 323 -19.86 9.01 25.53
CA ASP A 323 -19.96 7.55 25.49
C ASP A 323 -18.76 6.88 26.19
N ASP A 324 -17.56 7.43 26.05
CA ASP A 324 -16.39 6.96 26.78
C ASP A 324 -16.40 7.32 28.26
N TRP A 325 -17.04 8.44 28.64
CA TRP A 325 -17.12 8.85 30.05
C TRP A 325 -18.17 8.07 30.85
N LEU A 326 -19.12 7.42 30.16
CA LEU A 326 -20.20 6.64 30.77
C LEU A 326 -19.91 5.13 30.89
N LYS A 327 -18.75 4.67 30.42
CA LYS A 327 -18.23 3.30 30.63
C LYS A 327 -17.40 3.20 31.92
#